data_AF-A0A561WV00-F1
#
_entry.id   AF-A0A561WV00-F1
#
_cell.length_a   1.000
_cell.length_b   1.000
_cell.length_c   1.000
_cell.angle_alpha   90.00
_cell.angle_beta   90.00
_cell.angle_gamma   90.00
#
_symmetry.space_group_name_H-M   'P 1'
#
loop_
_entity.id
_entity.type
_entity.pdbx_description
1 polymer ?
#
loop_
_entity_poly.entity_id
_entity_poly.type
_entity_poly.pdbx_seq_one_letter_code
_entity_poly.pdbx_strand_id
1 'polypeptide(L)'
;MSDRPATPSSAVATMPYAHADDLAHVREFVCSRALARGLPAARVELLALAVSELATNTLQHTHGGGLVRVWAEAGQLVCDVVDQGGPRTVAREMPTAEAIRGRGLAIVARICDEIAVEPTPAGTVVRLRFRL
;
A
#
# COMPACT_ATOMS: atom_id res chain seq x y z
N MET A 1 -28.46 -25.12 -2.42
CA MET A 1 -28.14 -23.71 -2.69
C MET A 1 -26.64 -23.55 -2.57
N SER A 2 -25.91 -23.66 -3.68
CA SER A 2 -24.46 -23.43 -3.69
C SER A 2 -24.22 -21.93 -3.70
N ASP A 3 -23.66 -21.44 -2.60
CA ASP A 3 -23.16 -20.08 -2.47
C ASP A 3 -21.95 -19.92 -3.41
N ARG A 4 -22.15 -19.21 -4.52
CA ARG A 4 -21.10 -18.93 -5.48
C ARG A 4 -20.28 -17.77 -4.90
N PRO A 5 -18.95 -17.88 -4.73
CA PRO A 5 -18.16 -16.76 -4.22
C PRO A 5 -18.39 -15.56 -5.13
N ALA A 6 -18.75 -14.43 -4.53
CA ALA A 6 -18.89 -13.17 -5.23
C ALA A 6 -17.62 -12.90 -6.02
N THR A 7 -17.76 -12.68 -7.33
CA THR A 7 -16.64 -12.28 -8.18
C THR A 7 -15.94 -11.11 -7.48
N PRO A 8 -14.60 -11.14 -7.29
CA PRO A 8 -13.92 -10.03 -6.64
C PRO A 8 -14.23 -8.76 -7.44
N SER A 9 -14.83 -7.78 -6.78
CA SER A 9 -15.20 -6.52 -7.43
C SER A 9 -13.92 -5.85 -7.96
N SER A 10 -13.91 -5.59 -9.26
CA SER A 10 -12.89 -4.76 -9.93
C SER A 10 -12.99 -3.29 -9.51
N ALA A 11 -14.03 -2.90 -8.78
CA ALA A 11 -14.18 -1.54 -8.29
C ALA A 11 -12.99 -1.15 -7.41
N VAL A 12 -12.42 0.02 -7.67
CA VAL A 12 -11.35 0.58 -6.86
C VAL A 12 -11.94 1.01 -5.52
N ALA A 13 -11.53 0.34 -4.45
CA ALA A 13 -11.85 0.78 -3.10
C ALA A 13 -10.84 1.85 -2.68
N THR A 14 -11.30 2.93 -2.04
CA THR A 14 -10.41 4.03 -1.63
C THR A 14 -10.62 4.44 -0.19
N MET A 15 -9.55 4.85 0.50
CA MET A 15 -9.62 5.40 1.84
C MET A 15 -8.60 6.56 2.01
N PRO A 16 -9.06 7.79 2.31
CA PRO A 16 -8.16 8.88 2.67
C PRO A 16 -7.64 8.70 4.10
N TYR A 17 -6.48 9.28 4.37
CA TYR A 17 -5.89 9.38 5.71
C TYR A 17 -5.17 10.71 5.84
N ALA A 18 -5.19 11.34 7.00
CA ALA A 18 -4.54 12.64 7.22
C ALA A 18 -3.85 12.76 8.58
N HIS A 19 -4.15 11.87 9.53
CA HIS A 19 -3.62 11.91 10.89
C HIS A 19 -3.09 10.54 11.32
N ALA A 20 -2.23 10.52 12.35
CA ALA A 20 -1.66 9.28 12.87
C ALA A 20 -2.74 8.27 13.33
N ASP A 21 -3.86 8.77 13.85
CA ASP A 21 -4.99 7.96 14.32
C ASP A 21 -5.69 7.22 13.15
N ASP A 22 -5.51 7.67 11.90
CA ASP A 22 -6.05 6.99 10.72
C ASP A 22 -5.27 5.73 10.36
N LEU A 23 -4.05 5.53 10.87
CA LEU A 23 -3.19 4.41 10.49
C LEU A 23 -3.80 3.04 10.82
N ALA A 24 -4.53 2.95 11.94
CA ALA A 24 -5.26 1.73 12.31
C ALA A 24 -6.37 1.43 11.29
N HIS A 25 -7.13 2.45 10.89
CA HIS A 25 -8.18 2.33 9.87
C HIS A 25 -7.60 1.99 8.50
N VAL A 26 -6.45 2.57 8.12
CA VAL A 26 -5.77 2.26 6.86
C VAL A 26 -5.40 0.78 6.82
N ARG A 27 -4.81 0.28 7.92
CA ARG A 27 -4.44 -1.12 8.05
C ARG A 27 -5.65 -2.04 7.92
N GLU A 28 -6.73 -1.75 8.65
CA GLU A 28 -7.97 -2.54 8.60
C GLU A 28 -8.60 -2.53 7.21
N PHE A 29 -8.67 -1.35 6.58
CA PHE A 29 -9.18 -1.17 5.23
C PHE A 29 -8.41 -2.04 4.23
N VAL A 30 -7.09 -1.97 4.23
CA VAL A 30 -6.24 -2.77 3.33
C VAL A 30 -6.43 -4.27 3.58
N CYS A 31 -6.43 -4.70 4.84
CA CYS A 31 -6.65 -6.10 5.21
C CYS A 31 -7.99 -6.62 4.67
N SER A 32 -9.08 -5.89 4.96
CA SER A 32 -10.44 -6.25 4.54
C SER A 32 -10.54 -6.33 3.01
N ARG A 33 -10.00 -5.33 2.30
CA ARG A 33 -10.09 -5.25 0.83
C ARG A 33 -9.20 -6.25 0.10
N ALA A 34 -8.07 -6.64 0.68
CA ALA A 34 -7.17 -7.64 0.13
C ALA A 34 -7.72 -9.06 0.34
N LEU A 35 -8.20 -9.37 1.56
CA LEU A 35 -8.85 -10.66 1.85
C LEU A 35 -10.09 -10.88 0.98
N ALA A 36 -10.94 -9.87 0.85
CA ALA A 36 -12.14 -9.94 0.01
C ALA A 36 -11.85 -10.16 -1.49
N ARG A 37 -10.59 -9.95 -1.92
CA ARG A 37 -10.14 -10.15 -3.30
C ARG A 37 -9.32 -11.43 -3.50
N GLY A 38 -9.16 -12.24 -2.45
CA GLY A 38 -8.52 -13.55 -2.52
C GLY A 38 -7.03 -13.57 -2.18
N LEU A 39 -6.45 -12.45 -1.71
CA LEU A 39 -5.06 -12.48 -1.28
C LEU A 39 -4.93 -13.34 -0.01
N PRO A 40 -3.98 -14.32 0.05
CA PRO A 40 -3.80 -15.16 1.22
C PRO A 40 -3.47 -14.35 2.48
N ALA A 41 -3.99 -14.77 3.64
CA ALA A 41 -3.85 -14.03 4.91
C ALA A 41 -2.40 -13.64 5.24
N ALA A 42 -1.45 -14.56 5.04
CA ALA A 42 -0.02 -14.27 5.24
C ALA A 42 0.48 -13.13 4.34
N ARG A 43 0.01 -13.03 3.09
CA ARG A 43 0.37 -11.94 2.18
C ARG A 43 -0.37 -10.64 2.49
N VAL A 44 -1.57 -10.74 3.05
CA VAL A 44 -2.36 -9.59 3.51
C VAL A 44 -1.63 -8.85 4.63
N GLU A 45 -1.07 -9.56 5.60
CA GLU A 45 -0.27 -8.94 6.67
C GLU A 45 0.93 -8.18 6.13
N LEU A 46 1.58 -8.71 5.11
CA LEU A 46 2.73 -8.09 4.46
C LEU A 46 2.34 -6.83 3.69
N LEU A 47 1.22 -6.87 2.95
CA LEU A 47 0.66 -5.69 2.30
C LEU A 47 0.26 -4.63 3.33
N ALA A 48 -0.38 -5.02 4.42
CA ALA A 48 -0.80 -4.11 5.47
C ALA A 48 0.38 -3.41 6.14
N LEU A 49 1.45 -4.16 6.44
CA LEU A 49 2.72 -3.60 6.91
C LEU A 49 3.28 -2.59 5.90
N ALA A 50 3.31 -2.96 4.62
CA ALA A 50 3.82 -2.08 3.57
C ALA A 50 3.08 -0.74 3.48
N VAL A 51 1.75 -0.81 3.51
CA VAL A 51 0.90 0.38 3.44
C VAL A 51 1.02 1.21 4.72
N SER A 52 1.09 0.60 5.90
CA SER A 52 1.33 1.32 7.16
C SER A 52 2.65 2.08 7.16
N GLU A 53 3.73 1.49 6.65
CA GLU A 53 5.03 2.16 6.53
C GLU A 53 4.97 3.34 5.55
N LEU A 54 4.33 3.16 4.39
CA LEU A 54 4.17 4.23 3.39
C LEU A 54 3.29 5.38 3.91
N ALA A 55 2.18 5.06 4.58
CA ALA A 55 1.30 6.05 5.18
C ALA A 55 2.00 6.81 6.32
N THR A 56 2.75 6.10 7.18
CA THR A 56 3.56 6.72 8.23
C THR A 56 4.61 7.66 7.65
N ASN A 57 5.31 7.24 6.59
CA ASN A 57 6.26 8.09 5.90
C ASN A 57 5.60 9.31 5.26
N THR A 58 4.36 9.21 4.81
CA THR A 58 3.57 10.35 4.31
C THR A 58 3.28 11.34 5.42
N LEU A 59 2.71 10.88 6.53
CA LEU A 59 2.33 11.73 7.66
C LEU A 59 3.54 12.39 8.34
N GLN A 60 4.72 11.75 8.28
CA GLN A 60 5.93 12.28 8.90
C GLN A 60 6.70 13.27 8.03
N HIS A 61 6.64 13.12 6.71
CA HIS A 61 7.48 13.88 5.78
C HIS A 61 6.71 14.87 4.90
N THR A 62 5.37 14.85 4.96
CA THR A 62 4.53 15.78 4.21
C THR A 62 3.61 16.53 5.16
N HIS A 63 3.16 17.72 4.75
CA HIS A 63 2.23 18.53 5.54
C HIS A 63 0.77 18.09 5.36
N GLY A 64 0.53 16.96 4.68
CA GLY A 64 -0.80 16.52 4.30
C GLY A 64 -0.99 15.01 4.43
N GLY A 65 -2.23 14.61 4.25
CA GLY A 65 -2.62 13.22 4.18
C GLY A 65 -2.32 12.56 2.84
N GLY A 66 -2.82 11.33 2.70
CA GLY A 66 -2.78 10.60 1.45
C GLY A 66 -4.08 9.86 1.18
N LEU A 67 -4.04 9.04 0.14
CA LEU A 67 -5.14 8.19 -0.30
C LEU A 67 -4.61 6.79 -0.56
N VAL A 68 -5.23 5.79 0.04
CA VAL A 68 -4.98 4.38 -0.31
C VAL A 68 -6.05 3.92 -1.29
N ARG A 69 -5.64 3.21 -2.34
CA ARG A 69 -6.54 2.59 -3.31
C ARG A 69 -6.25 1.10 -3.41
N VAL A 70 -7.27 0.26 -3.42
CA VAL A 70 -7.12 -1.20 -3.56
C VAL A 70 -8.10 -1.73 -4.60
N TRP A 71 -7.56 -2.43 -5.60
CA TRP A 71 -8.34 -3.10 -6.64
C TRP A 71 -7.68 -4.41 -7.08
N ALA A 72 -8.37 -5.18 -7.90
CA ALA A 72 -7.78 -6.32 -8.59
C ALA A 72 -7.79 -6.06 -10.10
N GLU A 73 -6.71 -6.41 -10.77
CA GLU A 73 -6.53 -6.28 -12.21
C GLU A 73 -5.65 -7.43 -12.71
N ALA A 74 -6.05 -8.10 -13.79
CA ALA A 74 -5.25 -9.13 -14.46
C ALA A 74 -4.65 -10.22 -13.53
N GLY A 75 -5.40 -10.67 -12.50
CA GLY A 75 -4.93 -11.69 -11.55
C GLY A 75 -3.96 -11.17 -10.48
N GLN A 76 -3.82 -9.86 -10.36
CA GLN A 76 -3.04 -9.20 -9.31
C GLN A 76 -3.95 -8.33 -8.45
N LEU A 77 -3.71 -8.35 -7.14
CA LEU A 77 -4.13 -7.27 -6.26
C LEU A 77 -3.18 -6.10 -6.46
N VAL A 78 -3.74 -4.92 -6.68
CA VAL A 78 -2.99 -3.67 -6.78
C VAL A 78 -3.38 -2.76 -5.63
N CYS A 79 -2.38 -2.16 -4.99
CA CYS A 79 -2.55 -1.17 -3.94
C CYS A 79 -1.73 0.07 -4.24
N ASP A 80 -2.40 1.21 -4.44
CA ASP A 80 -1.72 2.50 -4.54
C ASP A 80 -1.75 3.19 -3.18
N VAL A 81 -0.61 3.72 -2.76
CA VAL A 81 -0.50 4.73 -1.71
C VAL A 81 -0.12 6.04 -2.37
N VAL A 82 -1.07 6.97 -2.38
CA VAL A 82 -0.92 8.30 -2.96
C VAL A 82 -0.64 9.27 -1.83
N ASP A 83 0.35 10.13 -2.01
CA ASP A 83 0.58 11.29 -1.15
C ASP A 83 0.74 12.56 -1.98
N GLN A 84 0.61 13.70 -1.31
CA GLN A 84 0.88 15.02 -1.92
C GLN A 84 2.32 15.49 -1.73
N GLY A 85 3.24 14.57 -1.39
CA GLY A 85 4.65 14.89 -1.25
C GLY A 85 5.33 15.07 -2.61
N GLY A 86 6.28 16.02 -2.69
CA GLY A 86 7.17 16.16 -3.85
C GLY A 86 7.92 14.86 -4.19
N PRO A 87 8.61 14.79 -5.35
CA PRO A 87 9.12 13.54 -5.91
C PRO A 87 9.94 12.73 -4.91
N ARG A 88 9.44 11.55 -4.54
CA ARG A 88 10.17 10.62 -3.67
C ARG A 88 11.21 9.86 -4.49
N THR A 89 12.48 9.98 -4.12
CA THR A 89 13.48 8.99 -4.49
C THR A 89 13.24 7.75 -3.62
N VAL A 90 12.58 6.73 -4.15
CA VAL A 90 12.69 5.40 -3.52
C VAL A 90 14.08 4.92 -3.84
N ALA A 91 14.99 5.13 -2.89
CA ALA A 91 16.33 4.58 -2.98
C ALA A 91 16.18 3.07 -3.16
N ARG A 92 16.57 2.56 -4.35
CA ARG A 92 16.79 1.12 -4.56
C ARG A 92 17.97 0.62 -3.74
N GLU A 93 18.76 1.53 -3.16
CA GLU A 93 19.75 1.22 -2.14
C GLU A 93 19.06 0.98 -0.80
N MET A 94 19.25 -0.23 -0.28
CA MET A 94 18.88 -0.58 1.07
C MET A 94 19.53 0.42 2.04
N PRO A 95 18.77 1.07 2.93
CA PRO A 95 19.39 1.77 4.04
C PRO A 95 20.21 0.76 4.85
N THR A 96 21.43 1.16 5.23
CA THR A 96 22.36 0.34 6.01
C THR A 96 21.71 -0.13 7.30
N ALA A 97 22.20 -1.26 7.85
CA ALA A 97 21.63 -1.94 9.02
C ALA A 97 21.48 -1.06 10.29
N GLU A 98 22.13 0.10 10.30
CA GLU A 98 22.18 1.08 11.40
C GLU A 98 21.14 2.21 11.24
N ALA A 99 20.41 2.29 10.12
CA ALA A 99 19.39 3.30 9.91
C ALA A 99 18.12 2.98 10.73
N ILE A 100 17.84 3.82 11.74
CA ILE A 100 16.65 3.78 12.60
C ILE A 100 15.35 3.98 11.79
N ARG A 101 15.44 4.52 10.57
CA ARG A 101 14.33 4.71 9.62
C ARG A 101 14.74 4.20 8.23
N GLY A 102 13.81 3.61 7.47
CA GLY A 102 14.02 3.19 6.06
C GLY A 102 13.97 1.68 5.80
N ARG A 103 13.93 0.84 6.83
CA ARG A 103 13.77 -0.62 6.70
C ARG A 103 12.43 -1.02 6.06
N GLY A 104 11.36 -0.27 6.34
CA GLY A 104 10.01 -0.52 5.83
C GLY A 104 10.00 -0.70 4.32
N LEU A 105 10.43 0.31 3.55
CA LEU A 105 10.46 0.27 2.08
C LEU A 105 11.33 -0.85 1.50
N ALA A 106 12.48 -1.16 2.12
CA ALA A 106 13.34 -2.26 1.68
C ALA A 106 12.71 -3.64 1.92
N ILE A 107 11.96 -3.79 3.03
CA ILE A 107 11.16 -4.97 3.34
C ILE A 107 9.99 -5.08 2.36
N VAL A 108 9.26 -3.98 2.11
CA VAL A 108 8.18 -3.91 1.11
C VAL A 108 8.64 -4.37 -0.27
N ALA A 109 9.78 -3.85 -0.74
CA ALA A 109 10.35 -4.19 -2.04
C ALA A 109 10.75 -5.67 -2.16
N ARG A 110 11.01 -6.36 -1.04
CA ARG A 110 11.35 -7.77 -1.02
C ARG A 110 10.14 -8.70 -1.01
N ILE A 111 8.97 -8.18 -0.62
CA ILE A 111 7.77 -8.99 -0.36
C ILE A 111 6.66 -8.79 -1.40
N CYS A 112 6.60 -7.61 -2.04
CA CYS A 112 5.70 -7.38 -3.17
C CYS A 112 6.22 -8.14 -4.40
N ASP A 113 5.32 -8.63 -5.26
CA ASP A 113 5.76 -9.17 -6.55
C ASP A 113 6.33 -8.03 -7.42
N GLU A 114 5.73 -6.82 -7.33
CA GLU A 114 6.22 -5.62 -7.99
C GLU A 114 5.98 -4.38 -7.13
N ILE A 115 6.89 -3.41 -7.23
CA ILE A 115 6.75 -2.06 -6.69
C ILE A 115 7.09 -1.04 -7.77
N ALA A 116 6.24 -0.04 -7.94
CA ALA A 116 6.47 1.09 -8.83
C ALA A 116 6.28 2.41 -8.07
N VAL A 117 7.04 3.42 -8.45
CA VAL A 117 7.01 4.75 -7.86
C VAL A 117 6.82 5.72 -9.00
N GLU A 118 5.64 6.29 -9.07
CA GLU A 118 5.19 7.15 -10.15
C GLU A 118 5.06 8.57 -9.58
N PRO A 119 6.02 9.48 -9.86
CA PRO A 119 5.85 10.88 -9.55
C PRO A 119 4.71 11.45 -10.40
N THR A 120 3.87 12.27 -9.78
CA THR A 120 2.76 12.97 -10.43
C THR A 120 2.89 14.47 -10.20
N PRO A 121 2.23 15.33 -11.01
CA PRO A 121 2.22 16.76 -10.75
C PRO A 121 1.67 17.16 -9.38
N ALA A 122 0.85 16.29 -8.75
CA ALA A 122 0.19 16.54 -7.48
C ALA A 122 0.83 15.81 -6.28
N GLY A 123 1.89 15.02 -6.51
CA GLY A 123 2.56 14.26 -5.46
C GLY A 123 3.15 12.93 -5.94
N THR A 124 3.24 11.92 -5.10
CA THR A 124 3.80 10.60 -5.46
C THR A 124 2.77 9.49 -5.33
N VAL A 125 2.78 8.55 -6.28
CA VAL A 125 2.04 7.29 -6.19
C VAL A 125 3.03 6.15 -6.02
N VAL A 126 2.94 5.43 -4.89
CA VAL A 126 3.64 4.16 -4.71
C VAL A 126 2.66 3.02 -4.95
N ARG A 127 2.90 2.24 -6.00
CA ARG A 127 2.06 1.13 -6.43
C ARG A 127 2.68 -0.19 -6.04
N LEU A 128 1.93 -1.00 -5.28
CA LEU A 128 2.30 -2.35 -4.87
C LEU A 128 1.44 -3.36 -5.62
N ARG A 129 2.05 -4.43 -6.14
CA ARG A 129 1.32 -5.55 -6.77
C ARG A 129 1.62 -6.89 -6.09
N PHE A 130 0.56 -7.67 -5.92
CA PHE A 130 0.59 -9.01 -5.36
C PHE A 130 -0.24 -9.94 -6.26
N ARG A 131 0.33 -11.05 -6.71
CA ARG A 131 -0.41 -12.12 -7.39
C ARG A 131 -1.47 -12.72 -6.46
N LEU A 132 -2.68 -12.89 -6.98
CA LEU A 132 -3.79 -13.56 -6.30
C LEU A 132 -3.65 -15.08 -6.42
#